data_AF-A0A958MC83-F1
#
_entry.id   AF-A0A958MC83-F1
#
_cell.length_a   1.000
_cell.length_b   1.000
_cell.length_c   1.000
_cell.angle_alpha   90.00
_cell.angle_beta   90.00
_cell.angle_gamma   90.00
#
_symmetry.space_group_name_H-M   'P 1'
#
loop_
_entity.id
_entity.type
_entity.pdbx_description
1 polymer ?
#
loop_
_entity_poly.entity_id
_entity_poly.type
_entity_poly.pdbx_seq_one_letter_code
_entity_poly.pdbx_strand_id
1 'polypeptide(L)'
;MLNIEKKLRCLGFNGQFHFLNHHDCHSASSYYVSGFSDAASLVVDGIGEFESISVYDCTGREQRLVHRVDYPHSLGFLWEKMSEFIGFTRYDSGKVMGMSAFGGRWILEERFHKIAKLTEDGFELNDEVLQFRSSSHKALEEALGISRSNQVITDLNYNTLIYFDLAATLQDFTEKALLKLAEKARQLTGKNKLCIAGGVALNCVANQKILESGLFEQVFIQPAANDGGTALGAALLIAHQALPSFTPLNKTLSPYTRVAFGEEDYQEALAANPAIDFTRSDNIYADTARIIADGGIIAWFQGGMEYGPRALGSRSIIADARDAYTLKKINENVKLREIFRPLAPVIP
;
A
#
# COMPACT_ATOMS: atom_id res chain seq x y z
N MET A 1 -3.32 -20.48 -14.91
CA MET A 1 -4.20 -20.26 -13.74
C MET A 1 -5.59 -20.96 -13.84
N LEU A 2 -5.81 -21.93 -14.75
CA LEU A 2 -7.14 -22.51 -15.02
C LEU A 2 -7.52 -23.79 -14.23
N ASN A 3 -6.94 -24.07 -13.06
CA ASN A 3 -7.23 -25.33 -12.36
C ASN A 3 -7.62 -25.20 -10.88
N ILE A 4 -7.82 -23.99 -10.36
CA ILE A 4 -8.08 -23.80 -8.93
C ILE A 4 -9.40 -24.41 -8.49
N GLU A 5 -10.46 -24.22 -9.28
CA GLU A 5 -11.77 -24.86 -9.05
C GLU A 5 -11.64 -26.39 -9.00
N LYS A 6 -10.99 -26.97 -10.02
CA LYS A 6 -10.79 -28.42 -10.07
C LYS A 6 -10.03 -28.94 -8.85
N LYS A 7 -8.97 -28.24 -8.43
CA LYS A 7 -8.19 -28.61 -7.23
C LYS A 7 -9.03 -28.54 -5.96
N LEU A 8 -9.83 -27.49 -5.78
CA LEU A 8 -10.69 -27.33 -4.60
C LEU A 8 -11.82 -28.38 -4.57
N ARG A 9 -12.39 -28.72 -5.72
CA ARG A 9 -13.36 -29.83 -5.83
C ARG A 9 -12.73 -31.17 -5.44
N CYS A 10 -11.49 -31.44 -5.84
CA CYS A 10 -10.77 -32.64 -5.40
C CYS A 10 -10.50 -32.66 -3.88
N LEU A 11 -10.42 -31.50 -3.23
CA LEU A 11 -10.32 -31.37 -1.77
C LEU A 11 -11.68 -31.43 -1.05
N GLY A 12 -12.77 -31.74 -1.77
CA GLY A 12 -14.11 -31.90 -1.21
C GLY A 12 -14.95 -30.63 -1.14
N PHE A 13 -14.49 -29.50 -1.70
CA PHE A 13 -15.28 -28.28 -1.75
C PHE A 13 -16.45 -28.42 -2.75
N ASN A 14 -17.67 -28.19 -2.27
CA ASN A 14 -18.92 -28.34 -3.03
C ASN A 14 -19.69 -27.02 -3.25
N GLY A 15 -19.08 -25.87 -2.94
CA GLY A 15 -19.69 -24.55 -3.15
C GLY A 15 -19.71 -24.10 -4.62
N GLN A 16 -20.36 -22.95 -4.84
CA GLN A 16 -20.36 -22.26 -6.14
C GLN A 16 -19.07 -21.46 -6.33
N PHE A 17 -18.59 -21.41 -7.57
CA PHE A 17 -17.40 -20.64 -7.95
C PHE A 17 -17.82 -19.42 -8.77
N HIS A 18 -17.28 -18.26 -8.39
CA HIS A 18 -17.48 -17.01 -9.11
C HIS A 18 -16.10 -16.46 -9.47
N PHE A 19 -15.89 -16.17 -10.76
CA PHE A 19 -14.75 -15.41 -11.23
C PHE A 19 -15.19 -13.95 -11.33
N LEU A 20 -14.51 -13.09 -10.60
CA LEU A 20 -14.79 -11.65 -10.55
C LEU A 20 -13.59 -10.91 -11.12
N ASN A 21 -13.83 -9.78 -11.76
CA ASN A 21 -12.76 -8.91 -12.25
C ASN A 21 -11.95 -8.34 -11.07
N HIS A 22 -10.64 -8.27 -11.23
CA HIS A 22 -9.69 -7.87 -10.19
C HIS A 22 -9.92 -6.44 -9.72
N HIS A 23 -10.08 -5.49 -10.64
CA HIS A 23 -10.30 -4.07 -10.29
C HIS A 23 -11.69 -3.81 -9.72
N ASP A 24 -12.71 -4.58 -10.14
CA ASP A 24 -14.02 -4.53 -9.52
C ASP A 24 -13.92 -4.92 -8.04
N CYS A 25 -13.10 -5.93 -7.71
CA CYS A 25 -12.86 -6.35 -6.34
C CYS A 25 -12.10 -5.27 -5.55
N HIS A 26 -11.07 -4.64 -6.13
CA HIS A 26 -10.38 -3.52 -5.49
C HIS A 26 -11.33 -2.36 -5.18
N SER A 27 -12.12 -1.94 -6.16
CA SER A 27 -13.10 -0.86 -5.99
C SER A 27 -14.13 -1.22 -4.91
N ALA A 28 -14.69 -2.43 -4.95
CA ALA A 28 -15.64 -2.91 -3.95
C ALA A 28 -15.04 -2.96 -2.53
N SER A 29 -13.76 -3.36 -2.43
CA SER A 29 -13.06 -3.44 -1.14
C SER A 29 -12.88 -2.07 -0.49
N SER A 30 -12.92 -0.99 -1.26
CA SER A 30 -12.77 0.37 -0.74
C SER A 30 -14.12 1.08 -0.61
N TYR A 31 -14.94 1.10 -1.66
CA TYR A 31 -16.19 1.85 -1.69
C TYR A 31 -17.21 1.33 -0.67
N TYR A 32 -17.53 0.03 -0.68
CA TYR A 32 -18.61 -0.51 0.15
C TYR A 32 -18.33 -0.49 1.66
N VAL A 33 -17.07 -0.27 2.03
CA VAL A 33 -16.62 -0.18 3.43
C VAL A 33 -16.23 1.22 3.86
N SER A 34 -16.32 2.21 2.97
CA SER A 34 -15.87 3.58 3.23
C SER A 34 -16.74 4.33 4.24
N GLY A 35 -18.03 4.00 4.30
CA GLY A 35 -19.05 4.81 4.99
C GLY A 35 -19.78 5.79 4.06
N PHE A 36 -19.43 5.85 2.77
CA PHE A 36 -20.00 6.80 1.82
C PHE A 36 -21.21 6.22 1.08
N SER A 37 -22.21 7.08 0.84
CA SER A 37 -23.37 6.76 0.00
C SER A 37 -23.07 6.86 -1.50
N ASP A 38 -22.06 7.65 -1.85
CA ASP A 38 -21.52 7.81 -3.19
C ASP A 38 -20.07 8.29 -3.15
N ALA A 39 -19.29 7.91 -4.17
CA ALA A 39 -17.89 8.29 -4.30
C ALA A 39 -17.38 8.02 -5.72
N ALA A 40 -16.33 8.74 -6.12
CA ALA A 40 -15.43 8.22 -7.14
C ALA A 40 -14.59 7.12 -6.49
N SER A 41 -14.36 6.01 -7.19
CA SER A 41 -13.40 4.98 -6.76
C SER A 41 -12.28 4.88 -7.77
N LEU A 42 -11.04 5.10 -7.31
CA LEU A 42 -9.82 5.08 -8.12
C LEU A 42 -8.99 3.87 -7.71
N VAL A 43 -8.86 2.91 -8.62
CA VAL A 43 -8.00 1.73 -8.47
C VAL A 43 -6.71 1.99 -9.25
N VAL A 44 -5.56 1.91 -8.58
CA VAL A 44 -4.23 2.06 -9.21
C VAL A 44 -3.35 0.89 -8.76
N ASP A 45 -3.07 -0.02 -9.69
CA ASP A 45 -2.44 -1.30 -9.39
C ASP A 45 -1.26 -1.61 -10.33
N GLY A 46 -0.60 -2.75 -10.10
CA GLY A 46 0.36 -3.32 -11.06
C GLY A 46 -0.33 -3.70 -12.37
N ILE A 47 -1.25 -4.67 -12.30
CA ILE A 47 -2.14 -5.06 -13.40
C ILE A 47 -3.28 -5.90 -12.83
N GLY A 48 -4.50 -5.70 -13.32
CA GLY A 48 -5.61 -6.64 -13.19
C GLY A 48 -5.56 -7.70 -14.30
N GLU A 49 -6.66 -7.88 -15.01
CA GLU A 49 -6.69 -8.75 -16.18
C GLU A 49 -5.95 -8.12 -17.37
N PHE A 50 -6.18 -6.83 -17.61
CA PHE A 50 -5.54 -6.05 -18.68
C PHE A 50 -5.17 -4.63 -18.24
N GLU A 51 -6.01 -4.05 -17.39
CA GLU A 51 -5.94 -2.69 -16.88
C GLU A 51 -4.95 -2.54 -15.72
N SER A 52 -4.29 -1.39 -15.63
CA SER A 52 -3.47 -0.98 -14.49
C SER A 52 -4.16 0.08 -13.63
N ILE A 53 -5.12 0.81 -14.22
CA ILE A 53 -5.92 1.83 -13.54
C ILE A 53 -7.38 1.68 -13.94
N SER A 54 -8.27 1.84 -12.96
CA SER A 54 -9.71 1.93 -13.20
C SER A 54 -10.33 3.05 -12.38
N VAL A 55 -11.31 3.74 -12.95
CA VAL A 55 -12.15 4.73 -12.27
C VAL A 55 -13.58 4.24 -12.32
N TYR A 56 -14.24 4.23 -11.16
CA TYR A 56 -15.63 3.86 -11.00
C TYR A 56 -16.45 5.04 -10.48
N ASP A 57 -17.66 5.19 -11.03
CA ASP A 57 -18.74 5.97 -10.46
C ASP A 57 -19.55 5.07 -9.53
N CYS A 58 -19.50 5.35 -8.23
CA CYS A 58 -20.14 4.54 -7.22
C CYS A 58 -21.29 5.32 -6.57
N THR A 59 -22.50 4.74 -6.58
CA THR A 59 -23.70 5.31 -5.95
C THR A 59 -24.57 4.21 -5.37
N GLY A 60 -24.86 4.27 -4.07
CA GLY A 60 -25.62 3.24 -3.37
C GLY A 60 -24.97 1.86 -3.57
N ARG A 61 -25.71 0.91 -4.11
CA ARG A 61 -25.26 -0.49 -4.31
C ARG A 61 -24.52 -0.72 -5.62
N GLU A 62 -24.35 0.32 -6.43
CA GLU A 62 -23.77 0.21 -7.76
C GLU A 62 -22.36 0.80 -7.79
N GLN A 63 -21.46 0.09 -8.47
CA GLN A 63 -20.19 0.63 -8.96
C GLN A 63 -20.15 0.41 -10.47
N ARG A 64 -19.86 1.46 -11.23
CA ARG A 64 -19.81 1.41 -12.69
C ARG A 64 -18.45 1.90 -13.16
N LEU A 65 -17.74 1.06 -13.90
CA LEU A 65 -16.49 1.45 -14.55
C LEU A 65 -16.77 2.58 -15.57
N VAL A 66 -16.12 3.73 -15.41
CA VAL A 66 -16.26 4.89 -16.30
C VAL A 66 -14.97 5.21 -17.05
N HIS A 67 -13.82 4.73 -16.58
CA HIS A 67 -12.55 4.87 -17.26
C HIS A 67 -11.59 3.76 -16.84
N ARG A 68 -10.71 3.37 -17.75
CA ARG A 68 -9.59 2.47 -17.48
C ARG A 68 -8.37 2.87 -18.28
N VAL A 69 -7.20 2.49 -17.77
CA VAL A 69 -5.93 2.56 -18.49
C VAL A 69 -5.38 1.15 -18.57
N ASP A 70 -5.10 0.71 -19.80
CA ASP A 70 -4.62 -0.64 -20.08
C ASP A 70 -3.07 -0.69 -19.99
N TYR A 71 -2.53 -1.89 -19.73
CA TYR A 71 -1.10 -2.16 -19.90
C TYR A 71 -0.63 -1.67 -21.29
N PRO A 72 0.55 -1.02 -21.41
CA PRO A 72 1.66 -1.02 -20.46
C PRO A 72 1.71 0.15 -19.47
N HIS A 73 0.72 1.04 -19.41
CA HIS A 73 0.82 2.24 -18.57
C HIS A 73 0.52 1.96 -17.08
N SER A 74 1.42 1.24 -16.41
CA SER A 74 1.28 0.83 -15.01
C SER A 74 2.23 1.58 -14.08
N LEU A 75 1.69 2.37 -13.16
CA LEU A 75 2.47 2.95 -12.07
C LEU A 75 3.03 1.86 -11.16
N GLY A 76 2.29 0.79 -10.89
CA GLY A 76 2.77 -0.33 -10.08
C GLY A 76 4.04 -0.95 -10.66
N PHE A 77 4.03 -1.30 -11.95
CA PHE A 77 5.21 -1.85 -12.61
C PHE A 77 6.35 -0.85 -12.79
N LEU A 78 6.06 0.44 -12.94
CA LEU A 78 7.09 1.48 -12.88
C LEU A 78 7.84 1.42 -11.53
N TRP A 79 7.10 1.36 -10.43
CA TRP A 79 7.68 1.26 -9.08
C TRP A 79 8.44 -0.04 -8.85
N GLU A 80 7.93 -1.18 -9.33
CA GLU A 80 8.65 -2.46 -9.27
C GLU A 80 9.97 -2.40 -10.03
N LYS A 81 9.94 -1.92 -11.27
CA LYS A 81 11.12 -1.82 -12.14
C LYS A 81 12.18 -0.89 -11.54
N MET A 82 11.77 0.26 -10.99
CA MET A 82 12.70 1.18 -10.31
C MET A 82 13.27 0.57 -9.03
N SER A 83 12.46 -0.17 -8.26
CA SER A 83 12.94 -0.88 -7.07
C SER A 83 14.04 -1.89 -7.40
N GLU A 84 13.84 -2.68 -8.47
CA GLU A 84 14.84 -3.64 -8.96
C GLU A 84 16.08 -2.95 -9.56
N PHE A 85 15.91 -1.80 -10.20
CA PHE A 85 17.00 -0.99 -10.77
C PHE A 85 17.88 -0.37 -9.68
N ILE A 86 17.28 0.07 -8.58
CA ILE A 86 17.99 0.63 -7.42
C ILE A 86 18.69 -0.47 -6.60
N GLY A 87 18.35 -1.75 -6.80
CA GLY A 87 19.03 -2.89 -6.18
C GLY A 87 18.23 -3.58 -5.07
N PHE A 88 16.94 -3.28 -4.93
CA PHE A 88 16.02 -4.03 -4.07
C PHE A 88 15.23 -5.08 -4.86
N THR A 89 14.29 -5.77 -4.19
CA THR A 89 13.31 -6.62 -4.89
C THR A 89 12.14 -5.79 -5.40
N ARG A 90 11.37 -6.32 -6.36
CA ARG A 90 10.09 -5.70 -6.79
C ARG A 90 9.08 -5.46 -5.66
N TYR A 91 9.17 -6.19 -4.55
CA TYR A 91 8.27 -6.05 -3.40
C TYR A 91 8.74 -5.01 -2.37
N ASP A 92 9.88 -4.36 -2.61
CA ASP A 92 10.49 -3.38 -1.72
C ASP A 92 10.19 -1.92 -2.09
N SER A 93 9.15 -1.66 -2.89
CA SER A 93 8.78 -0.29 -3.31
C SER A 93 8.58 0.67 -2.12
N GLY A 94 8.15 0.16 -0.97
CA GLY A 94 8.05 0.96 0.27
C GLY A 94 9.41 1.44 0.82
N LYS A 95 10.52 0.75 0.51
CA LYS A 95 11.89 1.22 0.81
C LYS A 95 12.28 2.37 -0.12
N VAL A 96 12.00 2.23 -1.42
CA VAL A 96 12.22 3.30 -2.41
C VAL A 96 11.44 4.56 -2.04
N MET A 97 10.19 4.41 -1.58
CA MET A 97 9.40 5.54 -1.05
C MET A 97 10.10 6.19 0.16
N GLY A 98 10.69 5.42 1.07
CA GLY A 98 11.48 5.96 2.19
C GLY A 98 12.75 6.70 1.72
N MET A 99 13.44 6.17 0.70
CA MET A 99 14.62 6.82 0.12
C MET A 99 14.29 8.16 -0.54
N SER A 100 13.09 8.29 -1.12
CA SER A 100 12.68 9.51 -1.83
C SER A 100 12.77 10.80 -0.99
N ALA A 101 12.70 10.68 0.34
CA ALA A 101 12.81 11.80 1.27
C ALA A 101 14.22 12.42 1.36
N PHE A 102 15.25 11.74 0.85
CA PHE A 102 16.65 12.15 0.99
C PHE A 102 17.30 12.57 -0.34
N GLY A 103 16.59 12.45 -1.47
CA GLY A 103 17.09 12.84 -2.79
C GLY A 103 16.53 14.18 -3.29
N GLY A 104 17.12 14.70 -4.36
CA GLY A 104 16.64 15.89 -5.06
C GLY A 104 15.58 15.56 -6.12
N ARG A 105 14.34 16.01 -5.87
CA ARG A 105 13.13 15.71 -6.67
C ARG A 105 13.25 16.01 -8.18
N TRP A 106 14.01 17.04 -8.55
CA TRP A 106 14.12 17.55 -9.92
C TRP A 106 15.45 17.22 -10.60
N ILE A 107 16.39 16.57 -9.90
CA ILE A 107 17.75 16.36 -10.41
C ILE A 107 17.76 15.50 -11.68
N LEU A 108 16.83 14.55 -11.79
CA LEU A 108 16.78 13.61 -12.91
C LEU A 108 15.55 13.80 -13.80
N GLU A 109 14.77 14.87 -13.64
CA GLU A 109 13.48 15.06 -14.33
C GLU A 109 13.61 14.95 -15.85
N GLU A 110 14.58 15.64 -16.47
CA GLU A 110 14.80 15.56 -17.93
C GLU A 110 15.12 14.15 -18.43
N ARG A 111 15.87 13.38 -17.64
CA ARG A 111 16.21 11.99 -17.97
C ARG A 111 15.01 11.08 -17.76
N PHE A 112 14.23 11.36 -16.72
CA PHE A 112 13.01 10.63 -16.38
C PHE A 112 11.92 10.80 -17.44
N HIS A 113 11.86 11.95 -18.13
CA HIS A 113 10.93 12.17 -19.25
C HIS A 113 11.10 11.17 -20.42
N LYS A 114 12.26 10.52 -20.54
CA LYS A 114 12.47 9.46 -21.54
C LYS A 114 11.73 8.16 -21.20
N ILE A 115 11.37 7.97 -19.93
CA ILE A 115 10.73 6.75 -19.42
C ILE A 115 9.28 6.99 -18.99
N ALA A 116 8.96 8.16 -18.47
CA ALA A 116 7.65 8.50 -17.96
C ALA A 116 7.40 10.01 -18.04
N LYS A 117 6.23 10.40 -18.53
CA LYS A 117 5.84 11.81 -18.66
C LYS A 117 4.37 12.00 -18.29
N LEU A 118 4.06 13.16 -17.73
CA LEU A 118 2.67 13.54 -17.48
C LEU A 118 2.02 13.95 -18.79
N THR A 119 0.72 13.68 -18.92
CA THR A 119 -0.12 14.14 -20.02
C THR A 119 -1.23 15.03 -19.48
N GLU A 120 -2.07 15.57 -20.36
CA GLU A 120 -3.24 16.35 -19.95
C GLU A 120 -4.14 15.52 -19.01
N ASP A 121 -4.46 14.28 -19.44
CA ASP A 121 -5.42 13.40 -18.77
C ASP A 121 -4.80 12.26 -17.93
N GLY A 122 -3.52 12.35 -17.58
CA GLY A 122 -2.84 11.31 -16.80
C GLY A 122 -1.33 11.28 -17.04
N PHE A 123 -0.82 10.15 -17.53
CA PHE A 123 0.58 9.94 -17.82
C PHE A 123 0.79 8.90 -18.92
N GLU A 124 1.99 8.90 -19.50
CA GLU A 124 2.46 7.91 -20.45
C GLU A 124 3.78 7.30 -19.97
N LEU A 125 3.93 6.00 -20.19
CA LEU A 125 5.16 5.25 -19.90
C LEU A 125 5.73 4.70 -21.20
N ASN A 126 7.06 4.73 -21.32
CA ASN A 126 7.78 4.19 -22.45
C ASN A 126 8.21 2.73 -22.17
N ASP A 127 7.37 1.76 -22.52
CA ASP A 127 7.66 0.33 -22.31
C ASP A 127 8.77 -0.20 -23.23
N GLU A 128 9.14 0.50 -24.31
CA GLU A 128 10.33 0.13 -25.10
C GLU A 128 11.62 0.27 -24.29
N VAL A 129 11.64 1.24 -23.36
CA VAL A 129 12.75 1.48 -22.42
C VAL A 129 12.58 0.70 -21.12
N LEU A 130 11.38 0.71 -20.53
CA LEU A 130 11.10 0.06 -19.24
C LEU A 130 11.11 -1.47 -19.36
N GLN A 131 10.61 -1.99 -20.48
CA GLN A 131 10.55 -3.41 -20.80
C GLN A 131 10.02 -4.23 -19.62
N PHE A 132 8.77 -3.99 -19.19
CA PHE A 132 8.23 -4.57 -17.96
C PHE A 132 8.22 -6.10 -17.93
N ARG A 133 8.15 -6.75 -19.10
CA ARG A 133 8.20 -8.21 -19.24
C ARG A 133 9.61 -8.76 -19.43
N SER A 134 10.63 -7.93 -19.30
CA SER A 134 12.05 -8.28 -19.44
C SER A 134 12.80 -8.07 -18.12
N SER A 135 13.74 -8.97 -17.83
CA SER A 135 14.72 -8.78 -16.75
C SER A 135 15.86 -7.83 -17.13
N SER A 136 15.95 -7.42 -18.40
CA SER A 136 16.95 -6.46 -18.86
C SER A 136 16.65 -5.06 -18.31
N HIS A 137 17.72 -4.33 -18.02
CA HIS A 137 17.69 -2.93 -17.61
C HIS A 137 18.52 -2.03 -18.53
N LYS A 138 19.12 -2.57 -19.61
CA LYS A 138 20.09 -1.83 -20.44
C LYS A 138 19.51 -0.55 -21.05
N ALA A 139 18.33 -0.64 -21.66
CA ALA A 139 17.67 0.53 -22.24
C ALA A 139 17.36 1.59 -21.16
N LEU A 140 16.98 1.14 -19.96
CA LEU A 140 16.75 2.02 -18.81
C LEU A 140 18.04 2.68 -18.32
N GLU A 141 19.16 1.94 -18.26
CA GLU A 141 20.48 2.48 -17.92
C GLU A 141 20.91 3.56 -18.92
N GLU A 142 20.72 3.30 -20.23
CA GLU A 142 21.03 4.25 -21.31
C GLU A 142 20.14 5.50 -21.23
N ALA A 143 18.84 5.35 -20.99
CA ALA A 143 17.92 6.47 -20.89
C ALA A 143 18.24 7.37 -19.69
N LEU A 144 18.46 6.77 -18.52
CA LEU A 144 18.77 7.49 -17.28
C LEU A 144 20.23 7.97 -17.21
N GLY A 145 21.15 7.36 -17.97
CA GLY A 145 22.59 7.57 -17.80
C GLY A 145 23.07 7.17 -16.40
N ILE A 146 22.46 6.14 -15.83
CA ILE A 146 22.72 5.60 -14.49
C ILE A 146 22.86 4.09 -14.65
N SER A 147 23.89 3.48 -14.06
CA SER A 147 23.97 2.01 -14.03
C SER A 147 23.02 1.46 -12.98
N ARG A 148 22.43 0.29 -13.25
CA ARG A 148 21.67 -0.45 -12.26
C ARG A 148 22.58 -0.80 -11.07
N SER A 149 22.06 -0.70 -9.86
CA SER A 149 22.81 -1.14 -8.68
C SER A 149 22.88 -2.67 -8.64
N ASN A 150 24.08 -3.19 -8.40
CA ASN A 150 24.32 -4.62 -8.17
C ASN A 150 24.29 -4.99 -6.67
N GLN A 151 24.05 -4.01 -5.80
CA GLN A 151 24.02 -4.19 -4.35
C GLN A 151 22.80 -3.49 -3.76
N VAL A 152 22.34 -4.00 -2.61
CA VAL A 152 21.27 -3.36 -1.85
C VAL A 152 21.79 -2.04 -1.31
N ILE A 153 21.05 -0.95 -1.55
CA ILE A 153 21.40 0.38 -1.02
C ILE A 153 21.01 0.45 0.45
N THR A 154 22.00 0.60 1.32
CA THR A 154 21.82 0.61 2.78
C THR A 154 21.97 1.98 3.42
N ASP A 155 22.73 2.87 2.77
CA ASP A 155 23.21 4.12 3.31
C ASP A 155 23.30 5.21 2.23
N LEU A 156 23.20 6.46 2.69
CA LEU A 156 23.32 7.65 1.85
C LEU A 156 24.77 8.14 1.87
N ASN A 157 25.43 8.07 0.72
CA ASN A 157 26.78 8.59 0.51
C ASN A 157 26.94 9.08 -0.95
N TYR A 158 28.11 9.61 -1.30
CA TYR A 158 28.37 10.16 -2.63
C TYR A 158 28.07 9.18 -3.77
N ASN A 159 28.36 7.88 -3.59
CA ASN A 159 28.16 6.86 -4.63
C ASN A 159 26.70 6.39 -4.72
N THR A 160 25.93 6.53 -3.65
CA THR A 160 24.53 6.06 -3.60
C THR A 160 23.51 7.17 -3.81
N LEU A 161 23.90 8.44 -3.66
CA LEU A 161 23.04 9.63 -3.77
C LEU A 161 22.19 9.62 -5.05
N ILE A 162 22.77 9.22 -6.19
CA ILE A 162 22.07 9.17 -7.47
C ILE A 162 20.80 8.28 -7.45
N TYR A 163 20.79 7.22 -6.62
CA TYR A 163 19.62 6.36 -6.46
C TYR A 163 18.57 6.96 -5.54
N PHE A 164 18.98 7.78 -4.56
CA PHE A 164 18.05 8.58 -3.76
C PHE A 164 17.42 9.68 -4.60
N ASP A 165 18.18 10.34 -5.48
CA ASP A 165 17.67 11.31 -6.45
C ASP A 165 16.68 10.67 -7.42
N LEU A 166 16.96 9.44 -7.89
CA LEU A 166 16.04 8.67 -8.72
C LEU A 166 14.76 8.32 -7.96
N ALA A 167 14.86 7.88 -6.71
CA ALA A 167 13.69 7.62 -5.86
C ALA A 167 12.86 8.88 -5.62
N ALA A 168 13.49 10.03 -5.40
CA ALA A 168 12.83 11.33 -5.24
C ALA A 168 12.10 11.77 -6.52
N THR A 169 12.74 11.58 -7.68
CA THR A 169 12.15 11.90 -8.99
C THR A 169 10.95 11.00 -9.30
N LEU A 170 11.06 9.68 -9.05
CA LEU A 170 9.95 8.73 -9.19
C LEU A 170 8.77 9.09 -8.29
N GLN A 171 9.05 9.43 -7.03
CA GLN A 171 8.03 9.81 -6.07
C GLN A 171 7.31 11.09 -6.51
N ASP A 172 8.04 12.11 -6.95
CA ASP A 172 7.47 13.36 -7.46
C ASP A 172 6.59 13.15 -8.70
N PHE A 173 7.04 12.35 -9.66
CA PHE A 173 6.23 11.95 -10.81
C PHE A 173 4.94 11.24 -10.37
N THR A 174 5.04 10.31 -9.42
CA THR A 174 3.89 9.54 -8.91
C THR A 174 2.89 10.41 -8.18
N GLU A 175 3.35 11.37 -7.36
CA GLU A 175 2.52 12.38 -6.71
C GLU A 175 1.67 13.15 -7.73
N LYS A 176 2.31 13.66 -8.79
CA LYS A 176 1.65 14.42 -9.86
C LYS A 176 0.71 13.54 -10.69
N ALA A 177 1.11 12.32 -11.03
CA ALA A 177 0.31 11.39 -11.82
C ALA A 177 -0.97 10.97 -11.08
N LEU A 178 -0.86 10.63 -9.79
CA LEU A 178 -2.02 10.27 -8.96
C LEU A 178 -2.97 11.44 -8.76
N LEU A 179 -2.45 12.66 -8.58
CA LEU A 179 -3.30 13.85 -8.51
C LEU A 179 -4.10 14.07 -9.79
N LYS A 180 -3.48 13.95 -10.97
CA LYS A 180 -4.17 14.04 -12.27
C LYS A 180 -5.24 12.95 -12.44
N LEU A 181 -4.95 11.71 -12.03
CA LEU A 181 -5.95 10.64 -12.06
C LEU A 181 -7.12 10.92 -11.12
N ALA A 182 -6.87 11.51 -9.96
CA ALA A 182 -7.89 11.92 -9.03
C ALA A 182 -8.75 13.06 -9.60
N GLU A 183 -8.14 14.06 -10.26
CA GLU A 183 -8.82 15.14 -10.99
C GLU A 183 -9.75 14.57 -12.06
N LYS A 184 -9.23 13.65 -12.88
CA LYS A 184 -10.01 12.95 -13.89
C LYS A 184 -11.15 12.13 -13.30
N ALA A 185 -10.91 11.45 -12.17
CA ALA A 185 -11.95 10.71 -11.47
C ALA A 185 -13.09 11.63 -11.01
N ARG A 186 -12.75 12.82 -10.49
CA ARG A 186 -13.76 13.84 -10.13
C ARG A 186 -14.51 14.34 -11.36
N GLN A 187 -13.82 14.66 -12.45
CA GLN A 187 -14.42 15.16 -13.67
C GLN A 187 -15.41 14.16 -14.29
N LEU A 188 -15.04 12.86 -14.32
CA LEU A 188 -15.86 11.81 -14.93
C LEU A 188 -17.08 11.42 -14.10
N THR A 189 -16.97 11.48 -12.77
CA THR A 189 -18.02 10.99 -11.86
C THR A 189 -18.86 12.11 -11.24
N GLY A 190 -18.33 13.34 -11.19
CA GLY A 190 -18.94 14.46 -10.47
C GLY A 190 -18.97 14.31 -8.94
N LYS A 191 -18.28 13.31 -8.37
CA LYS A 191 -18.35 12.98 -6.94
C LYS A 191 -17.36 13.81 -6.12
N ASN A 192 -17.78 14.21 -4.92
CA ASN A 192 -16.94 14.98 -3.98
C ASN A 192 -16.20 14.10 -2.95
N LYS A 193 -16.42 12.78 -2.96
CA LYS A 193 -15.71 11.82 -2.11
C LYS A 193 -14.91 10.86 -2.99
N LEU A 194 -13.75 10.44 -2.51
CA LEU A 194 -12.85 9.54 -3.22
C LEU A 194 -12.57 8.29 -2.38
N CYS A 195 -12.68 7.12 -2.98
CA CYS A 195 -12.14 5.86 -2.48
C CYS A 195 -10.91 5.47 -3.31
N ILE A 196 -9.85 4.99 -2.68
CA ILE A 196 -8.62 4.57 -3.37
C ILE A 196 -8.22 3.15 -2.95
N ALA A 197 -7.91 2.30 -3.93
CA ALA A 197 -7.40 0.94 -3.78
C ALA A 197 -6.37 0.59 -4.87
N GLY A 198 -5.86 -0.65 -4.88
CA GLY A 198 -4.74 -1.10 -5.71
C GLY A 198 -3.39 -0.89 -5.02
N GLY A 199 -2.38 -1.67 -5.41
CA GLY A 199 -1.08 -1.68 -4.72
C GLY A 199 -0.40 -0.31 -4.61
N VAL A 200 -0.60 0.57 -5.59
CA VAL A 200 -0.01 1.92 -5.61
C VAL A 200 -0.67 2.83 -4.57
N ALA A 201 -1.90 2.55 -4.16
CA ALA A 201 -2.59 3.31 -3.11
C ALA A 201 -1.95 3.16 -1.72
N LEU A 202 -0.96 2.27 -1.55
CA LEU A 202 -0.12 2.21 -0.35
C LEU A 202 0.95 3.31 -0.29
N ASN A 203 1.09 4.12 -1.35
CA ASN A 203 1.95 5.30 -1.38
C ASN A 203 1.32 6.45 -0.57
N CYS A 204 1.58 6.46 0.73
CA CYS A 204 1.00 7.45 1.64
C CYS A 204 1.44 8.89 1.36
N VAL A 205 2.62 9.08 0.77
CA VAL A 205 3.14 10.41 0.41
C VAL A 205 2.33 11.01 -0.74
N ALA A 206 2.00 10.20 -1.76
CA ALA A 206 1.14 10.64 -2.85
C ALA A 206 -0.33 10.83 -2.41
N ASN A 207 -0.83 9.95 -1.53
CA ASN A 207 -2.16 10.10 -0.95
C ASN A 207 -2.31 11.43 -0.18
N GLN A 208 -1.26 11.85 0.52
CA GLN A 208 -1.24 13.15 1.20
C GLN A 208 -1.41 14.31 0.21
N LYS A 209 -0.82 14.25 -0.98
CA LYS A 209 -1.01 15.27 -2.03
C LYS A 209 -2.44 15.37 -2.53
N ILE A 210 -3.12 14.23 -2.68
CA ILE A 210 -4.55 14.21 -3.02
C ILE A 210 -5.36 14.87 -1.91
N LEU A 211 -5.09 14.54 -0.64
CA LEU A 211 -5.80 15.12 0.50
C LEU A 211 -5.57 16.65 0.61
N GLU A 212 -4.33 17.09 0.50
CA GLU A 212 -3.93 18.51 0.58
C GLU A 212 -4.47 19.35 -0.58
N SER A 213 -4.76 18.73 -1.73
CA SER A 213 -5.31 19.44 -2.90
C SER A 213 -6.70 20.03 -2.66
N GLY A 214 -7.45 19.53 -1.67
CA GLY A 214 -8.85 19.90 -1.46
C GLY A 214 -9.80 19.46 -2.59
N LEU A 215 -9.32 18.59 -3.49
CA LEU A 215 -10.11 18.09 -4.62
C LEU A 215 -11.30 17.22 -4.17
N PHE A 216 -11.24 16.62 -2.99
CA PHE A 216 -12.34 15.85 -2.43
C PHE A 216 -12.60 16.28 -0.99
N GLU A 217 -13.87 16.33 -0.59
CA GLU A 217 -14.30 16.64 0.78
C GLU A 217 -13.83 15.55 1.75
N GLN A 218 -13.83 14.30 1.28
CA GLN A 218 -13.40 13.14 2.05
C GLN A 218 -12.68 12.14 1.14
N VAL A 219 -11.61 11.55 1.67
CA VAL A 219 -10.86 10.49 0.99
C VAL A 219 -10.81 9.27 1.90
N PHE A 220 -11.17 8.11 1.36
CA PHE A 220 -11.01 6.81 2.01
C PHE A 220 -9.97 5.99 1.25
N ILE A 221 -8.97 5.46 1.95
CA ILE A 221 -7.94 4.59 1.38
C ILE A 221 -8.04 3.25 2.08
N GLN A 222 -8.13 2.17 1.31
CA GLN A 222 -8.26 0.84 1.88
C GLN A 222 -6.99 0.43 2.66
N PRO A 223 -7.07 0.04 3.96
CA PRO A 223 -5.88 -0.35 4.72
C PRO A 223 -5.11 -1.53 4.10
N ALA A 224 -5.81 -2.48 3.53
CA ALA A 224 -5.26 -3.56 2.70
C ALA A 224 -5.44 -3.25 1.20
N ALA A 225 -4.99 -2.07 0.74
CA ALA A 225 -5.24 -1.62 -0.63
C ALA A 225 -4.61 -2.50 -1.73
N ASN A 226 -3.54 -3.23 -1.42
CA ASN A 226 -2.96 -4.20 -2.36
C ASN A 226 -3.90 -5.40 -2.59
N ASP A 227 -3.44 -6.39 -3.35
CA ASP A 227 -4.22 -7.60 -3.67
C ASP A 227 -4.81 -8.32 -2.45
N GLY A 228 -4.23 -8.13 -1.26
CA GLY A 228 -4.81 -8.61 -0.02
C GLY A 228 -6.27 -8.19 0.18
N GLY A 229 -6.64 -6.97 -0.25
CA GLY A 229 -7.98 -6.38 -0.19
C GLY A 229 -9.03 -7.02 -1.09
N THR A 230 -8.60 -7.69 -2.17
CA THR A 230 -9.51 -8.23 -3.19
C THR A 230 -10.41 -9.34 -2.66
N ALA A 231 -9.97 -10.10 -1.66
CA ALA A 231 -10.79 -11.12 -1.01
C ALA A 231 -12.02 -10.51 -0.32
N LEU A 232 -11.85 -9.38 0.37
CA LEU A 232 -12.95 -8.61 0.96
C LEU A 232 -13.86 -8.05 -0.14
N GLY A 233 -13.26 -7.46 -1.18
CA GLY A 233 -13.99 -6.91 -2.31
C GLY A 233 -14.86 -7.95 -3.04
N ALA A 234 -14.32 -9.13 -3.29
CA ALA A 234 -15.01 -10.25 -3.91
C ALA A 234 -16.24 -10.69 -3.08
N ALA A 235 -16.07 -10.82 -1.77
CA ALA A 235 -17.17 -11.15 -0.86
C ALA A 235 -18.26 -10.07 -0.87
N LEU A 236 -17.88 -8.79 -0.86
CA LEU A 236 -18.82 -7.67 -0.91
C LEU A 236 -19.56 -7.59 -2.24
N LEU A 237 -18.89 -7.83 -3.37
CA LEU A 237 -19.53 -7.86 -4.68
C LEU A 237 -20.61 -8.94 -4.76
N ILE A 238 -20.28 -10.16 -4.35
CA ILE A 238 -21.24 -11.28 -4.32
C ILE A 238 -22.39 -10.95 -3.36
N ALA A 239 -22.10 -10.42 -2.18
CA ALA A 239 -23.13 -10.04 -1.21
C ALA A 239 -24.08 -8.98 -1.79
N HIS A 240 -23.57 -7.93 -2.43
CA HIS A 240 -24.38 -6.90 -3.07
C HIS A 240 -25.20 -7.43 -4.25
N GLN A 241 -24.70 -8.41 -5.00
CA GLN A 241 -25.46 -9.03 -6.10
C GLN A 241 -26.56 -9.98 -5.57
N ALA A 242 -26.23 -10.79 -4.56
CA ALA A 242 -27.11 -11.84 -4.04
C ALA A 242 -28.16 -11.35 -3.04
N LEU A 243 -27.89 -10.25 -2.31
CA LEU A 243 -28.72 -9.75 -1.22
C LEU A 243 -29.24 -8.34 -1.53
N PRO A 244 -30.49 -8.20 -2.04
CA PRO A 244 -31.11 -6.90 -2.33
C PRO A 244 -31.13 -5.91 -1.15
N SER A 245 -31.17 -6.42 0.08
CA SER A 245 -31.17 -5.63 1.31
C SER A 245 -29.76 -5.27 1.81
N PHE A 246 -28.70 -5.80 1.20
CA PHE A 246 -27.33 -5.48 1.60
C PHE A 246 -26.91 -4.15 0.97
N THR A 247 -26.82 -3.12 1.80
CA THR A 247 -26.39 -1.77 1.44
C THR A 247 -24.95 -1.52 1.88
N PRO A 248 -24.23 -0.57 1.25
CA PRO A 248 -22.92 -0.17 1.70
C PRO A 248 -22.94 0.18 3.19
N LEU A 249 -21.80 0.03 3.85
CA LEU A 249 -21.70 0.44 5.25
C LEU A 249 -21.92 1.95 5.36
N ASN A 250 -22.66 2.37 6.38
CA ASN A 250 -22.86 3.79 6.72
C ASN A 250 -21.73 4.35 7.60
N LYS A 251 -20.70 3.54 7.87
CA LYS A 251 -19.50 3.91 8.60
C LYS A 251 -18.31 3.16 8.04
N THR A 252 -17.14 3.73 8.20
CA THR A 252 -15.89 3.10 7.81
C THR A 252 -15.69 1.77 8.54
N LEU A 253 -15.36 0.71 7.81
CA LEU A 253 -15.01 -0.57 8.42
C LEU A 253 -13.68 -0.47 9.15
N SER A 254 -13.64 -0.99 10.37
CA SER A 254 -12.40 -1.05 11.15
C SER A 254 -11.38 -1.99 10.48
N PRO A 255 -10.08 -1.63 10.45
CA PRO A 255 -9.03 -2.53 9.98
C PRO A 255 -8.76 -3.70 10.94
N TYR A 256 -9.30 -3.70 12.14
CA TYR A 256 -9.10 -4.79 13.10
C TYR A 256 -10.04 -5.96 12.80
N THR A 257 -9.44 -7.12 12.53
CA THR A 257 -10.14 -8.37 12.33
C THR A 257 -10.63 -8.96 13.66
N ARG A 258 -11.46 -10.00 13.60
CA ARG A 258 -11.86 -10.77 14.78
C ARG A 258 -10.85 -11.86 15.18
N VAL A 259 -9.75 -12.00 14.45
CA VAL A 259 -8.69 -12.95 14.79
C VAL A 259 -7.90 -12.37 15.96
N ALA A 260 -8.20 -12.87 17.15
CA ALA A 260 -7.59 -12.45 18.41
C ALA A 260 -7.17 -13.69 19.20
N PHE A 261 -6.22 -13.50 20.11
CA PHE A 261 -5.67 -14.55 20.96
C PHE A 261 -6.09 -14.29 22.40
N GLY A 262 -6.42 -15.37 23.10
CA GLY A 262 -6.88 -15.37 24.47
C GLY A 262 -5.86 -15.92 25.45
N GLU A 263 -6.27 -16.03 26.70
CA GLU A 263 -5.44 -16.58 27.78
C GLU A 263 -4.94 -17.99 27.46
N GLU A 264 -5.77 -18.85 26.85
CA GLU A 264 -5.39 -20.22 26.47
C GLU A 264 -4.21 -20.24 25.48
N ASP A 265 -4.25 -19.40 24.44
CA ASP A 265 -3.16 -19.27 23.47
C ASP A 265 -1.86 -18.80 24.15
N TYR A 266 -1.97 -17.89 25.11
CA TYR A 266 -0.81 -17.40 25.87
C TYR A 266 -0.22 -18.48 26.77
N GLN A 267 -1.05 -19.25 27.45
CA GLN A 267 -0.61 -20.35 28.31
C GLN A 267 0.04 -21.46 27.46
N GLU A 268 -0.51 -21.80 26.30
CA GLU A 268 0.11 -22.75 25.37
C GLU A 268 1.48 -22.25 24.89
N ALA A 269 1.57 -20.98 24.49
CA ALA A 269 2.82 -20.39 24.05
C ALA A 269 3.89 -20.34 25.16
N LEU A 270 3.50 -20.01 26.40
CA LEU A 270 4.41 -20.00 27.55
C LEU A 270 4.84 -21.41 27.94
N ALA A 271 3.93 -22.39 27.91
CA ALA A 271 4.25 -23.79 28.18
C ALA A 271 5.23 -24.37 27.15
N ALA A 272 5.11 -23.95 25.88
CA ALA A 272 6.06 -24.30 24.83
C ALA A 272 7.43 -23.61 25.00
N ASN A 273 7.51 -22.54 25.81
CA ASN A 273 8.72 -21.73 26.01
C ASN A 273 9.02 -21.53 27.51
N PRO A 274 9.31 -22.61 28.28
CA PRO A 274 9.39 -22.58 29.74
C PRO A 274 10.55 -21.75 30.31
N ALA A 275 11.48 -21.30 29.46
CA ALA A 275 12.59 -20.44 29.85
C ALA A 275 12.23 -18.94 29.89
N ILE A 276 11.01 -18.57 29.47
CA ILE A 276 10.55 -17.18 29.48
C ILE A 276 9.95 -16.86 30.85
N ASP A 277 10.65 -16.03 31.61
CA ASP A 277 10.07 -15.40 32.80
C ASP A 277 9.06 -14.33 32.38
N PHE A 278 7.90 -14.30 33.04
CA PHE A 278 6.86 -13.31 32.78
C PHE A 278 6.21 -12.82 34.08
N THR A 279 5.56 -11.67 33.99
CA THR A 279 4.77 -11.10 35.09
C THR A 279 3.45 -10.59 34.52
N ARG A 280 2.35 -10.90 35.22
CA ARG A 280 1.03 -10.34 34.90
C ARG A 280 0.95 -8.94 35.50
N SER A 281 0.71 -7.94 34.65
CA SER A 281 0.50 -6.56 35.10
C SER A 281 -0.97 -6.34 35.44
N ASP A 282 -1.22 -5.65 36.57
CA ASP A 282 -2.57 -5.21 36.96
C ASP A 282 -3.04 -3.99 36.14
N ASN A 283 -2.11 -3.23 35.56
CA ASN A 283 -2.41 -2.11 34.68
C ASN A 283 -1.35 -2.01 33.57
N ILE A 284 -1.53 -2.85 32.56
CA ILE A 284 -0.59 -2.98 31.46
C ILE A 284 -0.37 -1.67 30.70
N TYR A 285 -1.38 -0.80 30.64
CA TYR A 285 -1.28 0.50 29.97
C TYR A 285 -0.37 1.46 30.73
N ALA A 286 -0.52 1.56 32.05
CA ALA A 286 0.33 2.42 32.89
C ALA A 286 1.79 1.93 32.91
N ASP A 287 1.99 0.61 33.03
CA ASP A 287 3.34 0.03 32.98
C ASP A 287 4.02 0.24 31.63
N THR A 288 3.28 0.04 30.53
CA THR A 288 3.80 0.26 29.18
C THR A 288 4.13 1.73 28.93
N ALA A 289 3.26 2.64 29.36
CA ALA A 289 3.50 4.09 29.26
C ALA A 289 4.77 4.50 30.02
N ARG A 290 4.97 3.97 31.23
CA ARG A 290 6.19 4.20 32.02
C ARG A 290 7.43 3.66 31.30
N ILE A 291 7.39 2.41 30.83
CA ILE A 291 8.53 1.81 30.10
C ILE A 291 8.88 2.63 28.86
N ILE A 292 7.88 3.07 28.09
CA ILE A 292 8.11 3.93 26.92
C ILE A 292 8.73 5.27 27.34
N ALA A 293 8.17 5.93 28.37
CA ALA A 293 8.69 7.20 28.87
C ALA A 293 10.13 7.11 29.40
N ASP A 294 10.53 5.94 29.91
CA ASP A 294 11.89 5.63 30.37
C ASP A 294 12.83 5.21 29.21
N GLY A 295 12.40 5.33 27.94
CA GLY A 295 13.20 5.03 26.74
C GLY A 295 13.19 3.55 26.32
N GLY A 296 12.27 2.76 26.87
CA GLY A 296 12.03 1.37 26.51
C GLY A 296 11.39 1.21 25.13
N ILE A 297 11.65 0.06 24.50
CA ILE A 297 11.02 -0.37 23.25
C ILE A 297 10.17 -1.59 23.57
N ILE A 298 8.87 -1.52 23.28
CA ILE A 298 7.90 -2.55 23.61
C ILE A 298 7.41 -3.25 22.35
N ALA A 299 7.46 -4.59 22.35
CA ALA A 299 6.65 -5.39 21.45
C ALA A 299 5.23 -5.47 22.03
N TRP A 300 4.26 -4.94 21.31
CA TRP A 300 2.89 -4.79 21.75
C TRP A 300 1.97 -5.71 20.95
N PHE A 301 1.41 -6.70 21.66
CA PHE A 301 0.54 -7.72 21.11
C PHE A 301 -0.78 -7.73 21.87
N GLN A 302 -1.87 -7.31 21.23
CA GLN A 302 -3.20 -7.31 21.86
C GLN A 302 -4.32 -7.46 20.83
N GLY A 303 -5.48 -7.95 21.28
CA GLY A 303 -6.74 -7.87 20.52
C GLY A 303 -6.69 -8.46 19.11
N GLY A 304 -7.63 -7.98 18.29
CA GLY A 304 -7.80 -8.38 16.89
C GLY A 304 -6.65 -7.91 16.00
N MET A 305 -6.17 -8.81 15.13
CA MET A 305 -5.11 -8.49 14.16
C MET A 305 -5.54 -7.40 13.19
N GLU A 306 -4.63 -6.48 12.87
CA GLU A 306 -4.81 -5.51 11.79
C GLU A 306 -4.85 -6.18 10.42
N TYR A 307 -5.66 -5.63 9.51
CA TYR A 307 -5.69 -6.02 8.11
C TYR A 307 -4.92 -5.01 7.24
N GLY A 308 -3.95 -5.52 6.50
CA GLY A 308 -3.06 -4.72 5.64
C GLY A 308 -1.60 -4.74 6.12
N PRO A 309 -0.70 -3.99 5.46
CA PRO A 309 0.74 -4.07 5.69
C PRO A 309 1.25 -3.20 6.84
N ARG A 310 0.36 -2.47 7.53
CA ARG A 310 0.72 -1.53 8.61
C ARG A 310 0.26 -2.08 9.94
N ALA A 311 1.17 -2.11 10.92
CA ALA A 311 0.81 -2.28 12.31
C ALA A 311 0.14 -1.01 12.83
N LEU A 312 -0.99 -1.13 13.52
CA LEU A 312 -1.83 -0.02 13.98
C LEU A 312 -2.04 -0.03 15.51
N GLY A 313 -1.29 -0.87 16.25
CA GLY A 313 -1.35 -0.92 17.71
C GLY A 313 -1.88 -2.24 18.28
N SER A 314 -2.04 -3.27 17.45
CA SER A 314 -2.36 -4.63 17.88
C SER A 314 -1.19 -5.58 17.68
N ARG A 315 -0.34 -5.37 16.66
CA ARG A 315 0.91 -6.12 16.42
C ARG A 315 2.08 -5.16 16.14
N SER A 316 2.44 -4.37 17.15
CA SER A 316 3.31 -3.20 16.98
C SER A 316 4.62 -3.30 17.75
N ILE A 317 5.64 -2.59 17.29
CA ILE A 317 6.79 -2.19 18.12
C ILE A 317 6.59 -0.71 18.44
N ILE A 318 6.49 -0.38 19.73
CA ILE A 318 6.16 0.96 20.23
C ILE A 318 7.35 1.49 21.04
N ALA A 319 7.66 2.77 20.86
CA ALA A 319 8.74 3.47 21.54
C ALA A 319 8.41 4.96 21.66
N ASP A 320 9.25 5.72 22.38
CA ASP A 320 9.03 7.15 22.60
C ASP A 320 9.27 7.96 21.31
N ALA A 321 8.22 8.64 20.83
CA ALA A 321 8.30 9.47 19.63
C ALA A 321 9.04 10.80 19.85
N ARG A 322 9.33 11.18 21.10
CA ARG A 322 10.01 12.45 21.46
C ARG A 322 11.53 12.35 21.42
N ASP A 323 12.06 11.13 21.53
CA ASP A 323 13.49 10.89 21.51
C ASP A 323 14.02 10.80 20.07
N ALA A 324 14.90 11.73 19.70
CA ALA A 324 15.53 11.77 18.39
C ALA A 324 16.37 10.53 18.07
N TYR A 325 16.83 9.78 19.08
CA TYR A 325 17.61 8.56 18.89
C TYR A 325 16.76 7.30 18.70
N THR A 326 15.44 7.36 18.96
CA THR A 326 14.56 6.20 18.88
C THR A 326 14.50 5.60 17.47
N LEU A 327 14.46 6.44 16.43
CA LEU A 327 14.51 5.97 15.04
C LEU A 327 15.76 5.13 14.78
N LYS A 328 16.93 5.65 15.17
CA LYS A 328 18.22 4.98 15.01
C LYS A 328 18.26 3.66 15.80
N LYS A 329 17.86 3.70 17.08
CA LYS A 329 17.82 2.53 17.97
C LYS A 329 16.94 1.41 17.39
N ILE A 330 15.76 1.73 16.86
CA ILE A 330 14.88 0.73 16.27
C ILE A 330 15.46 0.17 14.96
N ASN A 331 15.96 1.03 14.07
CA ASN A 331 16.47 0.57 12.79
C ASN A 331 17.75 -0.27 12.93
N GLU A 332 18.71 0.17 13.75
CA GLU A 332 20.02 -0.47 13.89
C GLU A 332 20.01 -1.63 14.88
N ASN A 333 19.34 -1.50 16.03
CA ASN A 333 19.51 -2.48 17.12
C ASN A 333 18.34 -3.47 17.24
N VAL A 334 17.16 -3.13 16.73
CA VAL A 334 15.96 -3.98 16.85
C VAL A 334 15.60 -4.64 15.53
N LYS A 335 15.50 -3.86 14.46
CA LYS A 335 15.05 -4.36 13.14
C LYS A 335 16.20 -4.68 12.19
N LEU A 336 17.44 -4.30 12.52
CA LEU A 336 18.64 -4.56 11.72
C LEU A 336 18.45 -4.18 10.23
N ARG A 337 17.95 -2.97 9.98
CA ARG A 337 17.52 -2.50 8.64
C ARG A 337 18.08 -1.12 8.29
N GLU A 338 17.78 -0.67 7.07
CA GLU A 338 18.37 0.53 6.48
C GLU A 338 18.04 1.82 7.26
N ILE A 339 19.01 2.74 7.34
CA ILE A 339 18.92 3.94 8.21
C ILE A 339 17.82 4.92 7.79
N PHE A 340 17.48 4.95 6.50
CA PHE A 340 16.49 5.85 5.91
C PHE A 340 15.04 5.36 6.09
N ARG A 341 14.82 4.20 6.75
CA ARG A 341 13.47 3.65 6.94
C ARG A 341 12.71 4.45 7.99
N PRO A 342 11.64 5.17 7.63
CA PRO A 342 10.94 6.02 8.59
C PRO A 342 10.12 5.20 9.60
N LEU A 343 9.66 5.90 10.64
CA LEU A 343 8.63 5.46 11.58
C LEU A 343 7.45 6.43 11.50
N ALA A 344 6.28 6.01 11.99
CA ALA A 344 5.08 6.84 12.05
C ALA A 344 4.54 6.86 13.49
N PRO A 345 4.01 8.01 13.96
CA PRO A 345 3.43 8.10 15.29
C PRO A 345 2.01 7.52 15.33
N VAL A 346 1.56 7.16 16.54
CA VAL A 346 0.15 6.97 16.88
C VAL A 346 -0.19 8.04 17.91
N ILE A 347 -1.20 8.86 17.64
CA ILE A 347 -1.63 9.97 18.49
C ILE A 347 -3.13 9.85 18.82
N PRO A 348 -3.60 10.33 19.98
CA PRO A 348 -5.01 10.32 20.37
C PRO A 348 -5.95 11.11 19.46
#